data_AF-A0A1T5G6M7-F1
#
_entry.id   AF-A0A1T5G6M7-F1
#
_cell.length_a   1.000
_cell.length_b   1.000
_cell.length_c   1.000
_cell.angle_alpha   90.00
_cell.angle_beta   90.00
_cell.angle_gamma   90.00
#
_symmetry.space_group_name_H-M   'P 1'
#
loop_
_entity.id
_entity.type
_entity.pdbx_description
1 polymer ?
#
loop_
_entity_poly.entity_id
_entity_poly.type
_entity_poly.pdbx_seq_one_letter_code
_entity_poly.pdbx_strand_id
1 'polypeptide(L)'
;MLINNVDVICEHKSDGTIIPLRFQIIDEDGAYQRFTIKGYRENEVDGAYTTKDCVYVTKETKIYECKIDVLGYKKFVRLYFCTRNMQWKLGFDR
;
A
#
# COMPACT_ATOMS: atom_id res chain seq x y z
N MET A 1 -0.10 -5.93 10.81
CA MET A 1 -0.28 -7.17 10.01
C MET A 1 0.22 -6.89 8.60
N LEU A 2 0.75 -7.90 7.91
CA LEU A 2 1.31 -7.76 6.56
C LEU A 2 0.67 -8.77 5.61
N ILE A 3 0.14 -8.29 4.49
CA ILE A 3 -0.30 -9.12 3.37
C ILE A 3 0.72 -8.97 2.24
N ASN A 4 1.26 -10.10 1.81
CA ASN A 4 2.12 -10.19 0.63
C ASN A 4 1.24 -10.41 -0.61
N ASN A 5 1.64 -9.85 -1.75
CA ASN A 5 0.92 -9.94 -3.03
C ASN A 5 -0.44 -9.22 -3.01
N VAL A 6 -0.37 -7.90 -3.19
CA VAL A 6 -1.56 -7.04 -3.29
C VAL A 6 -1.58 -6.42 -4.68
N ASP A 7 -2.71 -6.46 -5.37
CA ASP A 7 -2.82 -5.73 -6.63
C ASP A 7 -3.24 -4.30 -6.34
N VAL A 8 -2.55 -3.33 -6.95
CA VAL A 8 -2.83 -1.91 -6.76
C VAL A 8 -3.05 -1.26 -8.12
N ILE A 9 -4.20 -0.60 -8.26
CA ILE A 9 -4.51 0.24 -9.42
C ILE A 9 -3.98 1.64 -9.12
N CYS A 10 -3.08 2.10 -10.00
CA CYS A 10 -2.38 3.38 -9.83
C CYS A 10 -2.58 4.31 -11.04
N GLU A 11 -2.44 5.61 -10.81
CA GLU A 11 -2.17 6.61 -11.83
C GLU A 11 -0.66 6.91 -11.84
N HIS A 12 -0.02 6.79 -13.00
CA HIS A 12 1.37 7.18 -13.21
C HIS A 12 1.39 8.59 -13.80
N LYS A 13 2.00 9.54 -13.08
CA LYS A 13 2.12 10.91 -13.56
C LYS A 13 3.32 11.08 -14.48
N SER A 14 3.28 12.13 -15.29
CA SER A 14 4.36 12.51 -16.21
C SER A 14 5.67 12.87 -15.51
N ASP A 15 5.62 13.25 -14.23
CA ASP A 15 6.78 13.51 -13.38
C ASP A 15 7.37 12.26 -12.71
N GLY A 16 6.82 11.07 -13.00
CA GLY A 16 7.28 9.80 -12.44
C GLY A 16 6.73 9.47 -11.04
N THR A 17 5.91 10.34 -10.46
CA THR A 17 5.18 10.03 -9.22
C THR A 17 4.02 9.07 -9.49
N ILE A 18 3.65 8.29 -8.47
CA ILE A 18 2.60 7.27 -8.57
C ILE A 18 1.53 7.62 -7.54
N ILE A 19 0.27 7.63 -7.99
CA ILE A 19 -0.88 7.79 -7.12
C ILE A 19 -1.61 6.45 -7.00
N PRO A 20 -1.69 5.84 -5.81
CA PRO A 20 -2.52 4.67 -5.62
C PRO A 20 -4.00 5.07 -5.53
N LEU A 21 -4.85 4.45 -6.35
CA LEU A 21 -6.29 4.77 -6.44
C LEU A 21 -7.16 3.70 -5.78
N ARG A 22 -6.83 2.43 -6.02
CA ARG A 22 -7.52 1.27 -5.45
C ARG A 22 -6.54 0.15 -5.20
N PHE A 23 -6.88 -0.76 -4.30
CA PHE A 23 -6.18 -2.03 -4.18
C PHE A 23 -7.16 -3.16 -3.98
N GLN A 24 -6.71 -4.38 -4.24
CA GLN A 24 -7.49 -5.58 -4.00
C GLN A 24 -6.63 -6.65 -3.35
N ILE A 25 -7.26 -7.40 -2.45
CA ILE A 25 -6.68 -8.56 -1.78
C ILE A 25 -7.60 -9.76 -2.03
N ILE A 26 -7.01 -10.95 -2.05
CA ILE A 26 -7.76 -12.20 -2.08
C ILE A 26 -8.13 -12.54 -0.63
N ASP A 27 -9.40 -12.83 -0.40
CA ASP A 27 -9.88 -13.30 0.90
C ASP A 27 -9.75 -14.82 1.07
N GLU A 28 -10.24 -15.34 2.19
CA GLU A 28 -10.12 -16.76 2.54
C GLU A 28 -10.86 -17.69 1.56
N ASP A 29 -11.88 -17.17 0.86
CA ASP A 29 -12.67 -17.90 -0.14
C ASP A 29 -12.11 -17.76 -1.56
N GLY A 30 -10.97 -17.07 -1.72
CA GLY A 30 -10.37 -16.82 -3.03
C GLY A 30 -11.01 -15.66 -3.80
N ALA A 31 -11.93 -14.90 -3.17
CA ALA A 31 -12.61 -13.77 -3.77
C ALA A 31 -11.79 -12.49 -3.67
N TYR A 32 -11.85 -11.65 -4.71
CA TYR A 32 -11.21 -10.33 -4.67
C TYR A 32 -12.05 -9.33 -3.88
N GLN A 33 -11.52 -8.87 -2.75
CA GLN A 33 -12.04 -7.72 -2.03
C GLN A 33 -11.34 -6.46 -2.49
N ARG A 34 -12.12 -5.49 -2.98
CA ARG A 34 -11.63 -4.23 -3.56
C ARG A 34 -11.84 -3.06 -2.62
N PHE A 35 -10.80 -2.26 -2.44
CA PHE A 35 -10.81 -1.08 -1.58
C PHE A 35 -10.47 0.17 -2.39
N THR A 36 -11.27 1.22 -2.22
CA THR A 36 -11.02 2.52 -2.85
C THR A 36 -10.28 3.43 -1.89
N ILE A 37 -9.18 4.02 -2.35
CA ILE A 37 -8.39 4.98 -1.59
C ILE A 37 -9.07 6.34 -1.66
N LYS A 38 -9.40 6.89 -0.49
CA LYS A 38 -10.08 8.19 -0.33
C LYS A 38 -9.12 9.35 -0.12
N GLY A 39 -7.87 9.03 0.17
CA GLY A 39 -6.78 9.98 0.35
C GLY A 39 -5.51 9.22 0.70
N TYR A 40 -4.36 9.78 0.36
CA TYR A 40 -3.08 9.15 0.64
C TYR A 40 -2.04 10.21 1.01
N ARG A 41 -0.98 9.75 1.68
CA ARG A 41 0.27 10.49 1.88
C ARG A 41 1.43 9.56 1.55
N GLU A 42 2.35 10.02 0.72
CA GLU A 42 3.63 9.33 0.50
C GLU A 42 4.59 9.70 1.64
N ASN A 43 5.23 8.70 2.24
CA ASN A 43 6.26 8.91 3.27
C ASN A 43 7.64 8.81 2.62
N GLU A 44 8.51 9.76 2.95
CA GLU A 44 9.91 9.70 2.56
C GLU A 44 10.65 8.61 3.34
N VAL A 45 11.54 7.90 2.64
CA VAL A 45 12.38 6.85 3.24
C VAL A 45 13.82 7.35 3.29
N ASP A 46 14.23 7.83 4.47
CA ASP A 46 15.60 8.24 4.74
C ASP A 46 16.40 7.06 5.31
N GLY A 47 17.06 6.33 4.42
CA GLY A 47 17.85 5.15 4.78
C GLY A 47 17.03 3.87 4.93
N ALA A 48 17.70 2.80 5.35
CA ALA A 48 17.08 1.49 5.48
C ALA A 48 16.65 1.23 6.93
N TYR A 49 15.40 0.77 7.12
CA TYR A 49 14.87 0.44 8.44
C TYR A 49 13.74 -0.59 8.33
N THR A 50 13.33 -1.16 9.46
CA THR A 50 12.16 -2.05 9.54
C THR A 50 10.97 -1.27 10.07
N THR A 51 9.88 -1.24 9.30
CA THR A 51 8.63 -0.58 9.69
C THR A 51 7.91 -1.34 10.79
N LYS A 52 6.91 -0.71 11.43
CA LYS A 52 6.05 -1.37 12.43
C LYS A 52 5.21 -2.54 11.86
N ASP A 53 5.10 -2.63 10.53
CA ASP A 53 4.47 -3.77 9.85
C ASP A 53 5.45 -4.91 9.55
N CYS A 54 6.67 -4.84 10.09
CA CYS A 54 7.77 -5.79 9.85
C CYS A 54 8.25 -5.84 8.39
N VAL A 55 8.06 -4.76 7.63
CA VAL A 55 8.62 -4.62 6.27
C VAL A 55 9.98 -3.93 6.37
N TYR A 56 11.03 -4.60 5.88
CA TYR A 56 12.33 -3.97 5.67
C TYR A 56 12.27 -3.06 4.44
N VAL A 57 12.47 -1.77 4.65
CA VAL A 57 12.39 -0.75 3.60
C VAL A 57 13.76 -0.17 3.31
N THR A 58 13.98 0.21 2.06
CA THR A 58 15.18 0.93 1.60
C THR A 58 14.73 2.10 0.73
N LYS A 59 15.68 2.84 0.15
CA LYS A 59 15.39 3.91 -0.83
C LYS A 59 14.61 3.43 -2.06
N GLU A 60 14.54 2.12 -2.30
CA GLU A 60 13.77 1.51 -3.38
C GLU A 60 12.33 1.17 -2.97
N THR A 61 11.93 1.50 -1.74
CA THR A 61 10.58 1.27 -1.25
C THR A 61 9.83 2.58 -1.15
N LYS A 62 8.73 2.72 -1.89
CA LYS A 62 7.75 3.78 -1.67
C LYS A 62 6.72 3.34 -0.64
N ILE A 63 6.36 4.22 0.28
CA ILE A 63 5.39 3.94 1.35
C ILE A 63 4.23 4.93 1.23
N TYR A 64 3.01 4.41 1.10
CA TYR A 64 1.80 5.22 1.01
C TYR A 64 0.87 4.94 2.19
N GLU A 65 0.68 5.92 3.06
CA GLU A 65 -0.37 5.89 4.07
C GLU A 65 -1.70 6.25 3.41
N CYS A 66 -2.57 5.25 3.27
CA CYS A 66 -3.82 5.35 2.54
C CYS A 66 -5.00 5.33 3.50
N LYS A 67 -5.95 6.23 3.29
CA LYS A 67 -7.26 6.24 3.93
C LYS A 67 -8.26 5.49 3.07
N ILE A 68 -9.00 4.56 3.66
CA ILE A 68 -10.06 3.79 3.01
C ILE A 68 -11.33 3.81 3.85
N ASP A 69 -12.46 3.53 3.20
CA ASP A 69 -13.73 3.27 3.89
C ASP A 69 -14.02 1.76 3.84
N VAL A 70 -14.27 1.15 5.00
CA VAL A 70 -14.64 -0.25 5.15
C VAL A 70 -15.92 -0.31 5.98
N LEU A 71 -17.03 -0.73 5.37
CA LEU A 71 -18.34 -0.84 6.03
C LEU A 71 -18.78 0.47 6.73
N GLY A 72 -18.49 1.62 6.11
CA GLY A 72 -18.79 2.95 6.67
C GLY A 72 -17.77 3.48 7.69
N TYR A 73 -16.77 2.69 8.07
CA TYR A 73 -15.70 3.11 8.96
C TYR A 73 -14.46 3.55 8.19
N LYS A 74 -13.90 4.68 8.61
CA LYS A 74 -12.61 5.17 8.11
C LYS A 74 -11.49 4.32 8.71
N LYS A 75 -10.67 3.72 7.86
CA LYS A 75 -9.48 2.95 8.24
C LYS A 75 -8.25 3.52 7.53
N PHE A 76 -7.09 3.34 8.16
CA PHE A 76 -5.80 3.68 7.58
C PHE A 76 -4.99 2.42 7.35
N VAL A 77 -4.40 2.32 6.17
CA VAL A 77 -3.52 1.22 5.76
C VAL A 77 -2.26 1.78 5.13
N ARG A 78 -1.23 0.95 5.00
CA ARG A 78 0.06 1.31 4.41
C ARG A 78 0.32 0.41 3.21
N LEU A 79 0.45 1.00 2.03
CA LEU A 79 0.90 0.31 0.84
C LEU A 79 2.41 0.48 0.71
N TYR A 80 3.12 -0.63 0.51
CA TYR A 80 4.56 -0.67 0.29
C TYR A 80 4.81 -1.10 -1.16
N PHE A 81 5.44 -0.24 -1.95
CA PHE A 81 5.82 -0.54 -3.33
C PHE A 81 7.33 -0.64 -3.44
N CYS A 82 7.84 -1.81 -3.77
CA CYS A 82 9.25 -2.02 -4.06
C CYS A 82 9.50 -1.75 -5.55
N THR A 83 10.26 -0.69 -5.87
CA THR A 83 10.51 -0.29 -7.25
C THR A 83 11.42 -1.27 -7.99
N ARG A 84 12.30 -2.00 -7.27
CA ARG A 84 13.24 -2.97 -7.86
C ARG A 84 12.55 -4.19 -8.46
N ASN A 85 11.52 -4.72 -7.80
CA ASN A 85 10.82 -5.93 -8.24
C ASN A 85 9.34 -5.69 -8.58
N MET A 86 8.90 -4.43 -8.55
CA MET A 86 7.55 -3.99 -8.86
C MET A 86 6.45 -4.67 -8.03
N GLN A 87 6.77 -5.09 -6.80
CA GLN A 87 5.82 -5.75 -5.91
C GLN A 87 5.18 -4.80 -4.92
N TRP A 88 3.91 -5.04 -4.65
CA TRP A 88 3.12 -4.34 -3.64
C TRP A 88 2.84 -5.22 -2.44
N LYS A 89 2.85 -4.61 -1.25
CA LYS A 89 2.44 -5.22 0.03
C LYS A 89 1.51 -4.28 0.79
N LEU A 90 0.67 -4.83 1.64
CA LEU A 90 -0.27 -4.07 2.47
C LEU A 90 0.02 -4.31 3.95
N GLY A 91 0.29 -3.23 4.68
CA GLY A 91 0.36 -3.19 6.13
C GLY A 91 -0.87 -2.53 6.75
N PHE A 92 -1.36 -3.06 7.87
CA PHE A 92 -2.47 -2.44 8.62
C PHE A 92 -2.42 -2.80 10.11
N ASP A 93 -2.98 -1.91 10.92
CA ASP A 93 -3.14 -2.09 12.36
C ASP A 93 -4.46 -2.86 12.63
N ARG A 94 -4.50 -3.74 13.65
CA ARG A 94 -5.74 -4.46 14.04
C ARG A 94 -6.80 -3.50 14.58
#